data_AF-A0A328ANI4-F1
#
_entry.id   AF-A0A328ANI4-F1
#
_cell.length_a   1.000
_cell.length_b   1.000
_cell.length_c   1.000
_cell.angle_alpha   90.00
_cell.angle_beta   90.00
_cell.angle_gamma   90.00
#
_symmetry.space_group_name_H-M   'P 1'
#
loop_
_entity.id
_entity.type
_entity.pdbx_description
1 polymer ?
#
loop_
_entity_poly.entity_id
_entity_poly.type
_entity_poly.pdbx_seq_one_letter_code
_entity_poly.pdbx_strand_id
1 'polypeptide(L)' 'MEALTSREFVLRALAAAEIAESCTRPDLRQSFFDLSEQWLSCAGAAADTASAGDMGAMRPSA' A
#
# COMPACT_ATOMS: atom_id res chain seq x y z
N MET A 1 -3.31 13.60 11.31
CA MET A 1 -3.55 12.25 10.78
C MET A 1 -2.31 11.94 9.95
N GLU A 2 -1.38 11.16 10.49
CA GLU A 2 -0.12 10.84 9.80
C GLU A 2 -0.43 9.96 8.57
N ALA A 3 0.12 10.34 7.41
CA ALA A 3 -0.05 9.57 6.19
C ALA A 3 0.80 8.30 6.28
N LEU A 4 0.17 7.15 6.02
CA LEU A 4 0.86 5.86 6.03
C LEU A 4 1.88 5.81 4.90
N THR A 5 3.04 5.26 5.19
CA THR A 5 4.09 5.00 4.20
C THR A 5 3.73 3.80 3.32
N SER A 6 4.33 3.73 2.13
CA SER A 6 4.19 2.57 1.23
C SER A 6 4.47 1.24 1.95
N ARG A 7 5.50 1.21 2.81
CA ARG A 7 5.83 0.03 3.61
C ARG A 7 4.70 -0.38 4.56
N GLU A 8 4.09 0.57 5.24
CA GLU A 8 2.98 0.29 6.17
C GLU A 8 1.72 -0.20 5.45
N PHE A 9 1.50 0.22 4.21
CA PHE A 9 0.44 -0.33 3.37
C PHE A 9 0.73 -1.78 2.96
N VAL A 10 1.95 -2.10 2.54
CA VAL A 10 2.35 -3.48 2.22
C VAL A 10 2.19 -4.40 3.43
N LEU A 11 2.59 -3.97 4.63
CA LEU A 11 2.42 -4.76 5.85
C LEU A 11 0.94 -5.06 6.17
N ARG A 12 0.05 -4.07 5.97
CA ARG A 12 -1.39 -4.27 6.12
C ARG A 12 -1.96 -5.24 5.08
N ALA A 13 -1.48 -5.17 3.83
CA ALA A 13 -1.90 -6.08 2.78
C ALA A 13 -1.52 -7.54 3.09
N LEU A 14 -0.29 -7.76 3.57
CA LEU A 14 0.20 -9.09 3.97
C LEU A 14 -0.61 -9.65 5.14
N ALA A 15 -0.86 -8.83 6.17
CA ALA A 15 -1.68 -9.25 7.31
C ALA A 15 -3.11 -9.64 6.89
N ALA A 16 -3.72 -8.87 5.98
CA ALA A 16 -5.04 -9.19 5.44
C ALA A 16 -5.03 -10.52 4.66
N ALA A 17 -4.01 -10.75 3.83
CA ALA A 17 -3.88 -11.99 3.07
C ALA A 17 -3.70 -13.22 3.99
N GLU A 18 -2.88 -13.12 5.04
CA GLU A 18 -2.67 -14.20 6.01
C GLU A 18 -3.98 -14.58 6.74
N ILE A 19 -4.79 -13.57 7.09
CA ILE A 19 -6.12 -13.79 7.67
C ILE A 19 -7.04 -14.47 6.66
N ALA A 20 -7.02 -14.04 5.38
CA ALA A 20 -7.82 -14.63 4.32
C ALA A 20 -7.49 -16.12 4.13
N GLU A 21 -6.21 -16.50 4.16
CA GLU A 21 -5.76 -17.88 4.06
C GLU A 21 -6.33 -18.75 5.20
N SER A 22 -6.33 -18.23 6.42
CA SER A 22 -6.84 -18.93 7.61
C SER A 22 -8.37 -18.87 7.76
N CYS A 23 -9.07 -18.05 6.96
CA CYS A 23 -10.50 -17.85 7.08
C CYS A 23 -11.30 -18.96 6.40
N THR A 24 -12.18 -19.63 7.15
CA THR A 24 -13.07 -20.70 6.65
C THR A 24 -14.38 -20.18 6.07
N ARG A 25 -14.72 -18.91 6.33
CA ARG A 25 -15.92 -18.25 5.80
C ARG A 25 -15.61 -17.60 4.46
N PRO A 26 -16.23 -18.04 3.34
CA PRO A 26 -15.86 -17.56 2.00
C PRO A 26 -16.09 -16.05 1.82
N ASP A 27 -17.18 -15.49 2.35
CA ASP A 27 -17.48 -14.06 2.22
C ASP A 27 -16.46 -13.17 2.93
N LEU A 28 -16.02 -13.61 4.11
CA LEU A 28 -15.00 -12.89 4.88
C LEU A 28 -13.62 -13.04 4.24
N ARG A 29 -13.28 -14.25 3.78
CA ARG A 29 -12.04 -14.50 3.02
C ARG A 29 -11.93 -13.55 1.82
N GLN A 30 -13.00 -13.42 1.03
CA GLN A 30 -13.01 -12.51 -0.11
C GLN A 30 -12.81 -11.05 0.33
N SER A 31 -13.52 -10.62 1.38
CA SER A 31 -13.36 -9.26 1.93
C SER A 31 -11.93 -8.94 2.36
N PHE A 32 -11.21 -9.92 2.92
CA PHE A 32 -9.80 -9.75 3.30
C PHE A 32 -8.86 -9.70 2.08
N PHE A 33 -9.14 -10.47 1.03
CA PHE A 33 -8.40 -10.34 -0.23
C PHE A 33 -8.62 -8.97 -0.87
N ASP A 34 -9.87 -8.50 -0.93
CA ASP A 34 -10.21 -7.18 -1.48
C ASP A 34 -9.50 -6.06 -0.69
N LEU A 35 -9.40 -6.20 0.64
CA LEU A 35 -8.63 -5.28 1.48
C LEU A 35 -7.12 -5.34 1.18
N SER A 36 -6.59 -6.55 0.97
CA SER A 36 -5.19 -6.73 0.62
C SER A 36 -4.83 -6.00 -0.67
N GLU A 37 -5.65 -6.16 -1.71
CA GLU A 37 -5.47 -5.48 -3.00
C GLU A 37 -5.58 -3.95 -2.87
N GLN A 38 -6.55 -3.45 -2.11
CA GLN A 38 -6.69 -2.01 -1.84
C GLN A 38 -5.44 -1.44 -1.16
N TRP A 39 -4.89 -2.14 -0.17
CA TRP A 39 -3.67 -1.69 0.49
C TRP A 39 -2.45 -1.72 -0.44
N LEU A 40 -2.33 -2.73 -1.31
CA LEU A 40 -1.26 -2.75 -2.34
C LEU A 40 -1.39 -1.59 -3.33
N SER A 41 -2.61 -1.25 -3.75
CA SER A 41 -2.84 -0.08 -4.60
C SER A 41 -2.41 1.22 -3.91
N CYS A 42 -2.75 1.38 -2.62
CA CYS A 42 -2.29 2.53 -1.81
C CYS A 42 -0.76 2.55 -1.66
N ALA A 43 -0.13 1.40 -1.51
CA ALA A 43 1.33 1.29 -1.41
C ALA A 43 2.01 1.77 -2.70
N GLY A 44 1.48 1.41 -3.86
CA GLY A 44 1.94 1.88 -5.17
C GLY A 44 1.81 3.39 -5.30
N ALA A 45 0.62 3.93 -4.98
CA ALA A 45 0.39 5.38 -5.03
C ALA A 45 1.32 6.16 -4.08
N ALA A 46 1.55 5.66 -2.87
CA ALA A 46 2.44 6.28 -1.89
C ALA A 46 3.92 6.24 -2.34
N ALA A 47 4.34 5.18 -3.04
CA ALA A 47 5.68 5.08 -3.61
C ALA A 47 5.87 6.08 -4.77
N ASP A 48 4.87 6.23 -5.64
CA ASP A 48 4.89 7.17 -6.76
C ASP A 48 5.01 8.63 -6.29
N THR A 49 4.29 8.99 -5.22
CA THR A 49 4.42 10.32 -4.59
C THR A 49 5.78 10.57 -3.97
N ALA A 50 6.45 9.53 -3.45
CA ALA A 50 7.80 9.65 -2.91
C ALA A 50 8.84 9.86 -4.03
N SER A 51 8.66 9.20 -5.18
CA SER A 51 9.53 9.37 -6.36
C SER A 51 9.32 10.71 -7.07
N ALA A 52 8.10 11.26 -7.10
CA ALA A 52 7.81 12.58 -7.67
C ALA A 52 8.47 13.74 -6.89
N GLY A 53 8.76 13.55 -5.59
CA GLY A 53 9.44 14.55 -4.76
C GLY A 53 10.94 14.75 -5.07
N ASP A 54 11.58 13.82 -5.78
CA ASP A 54 13.03 13.85 -6.05
C ASP A 54 13.39 14.60 -7.36
N MET A 55 12.40 14.80 -8.25
CA MET A 55 12.61 15.43 -9.56
C MET A 55 12.51 16.97 -9.55
N GLY A 56 12.62 17.59 -8.36
CA GLY A 56 12.58 19.05 -8.17
C GLY A 56 13.94 19.71 -7.88
N ALA A 57 15.02 18.94 -7.75
CA ALA A 57 16.33 19.46 -7.32
C ALA A 57 17.33 19.73 -8.46
N MET A 58 16.89 19.83 -9.72
CA MET A 58 17.77 20.26 -10.82
C MET A 58 17.81 21.79 -10.87
N ARG A 59 18.60 22.39 -9.97
CA ARG A 59 18.92 23.82 -10.02
C ARG A 59 19.65 24.09 -11.35
N PRO A 60 19.19 25.02 -12.21
CA PRO A 60 20.03 25.52 -13.28
C PRO A 60 21.16 26.34 -12.64
N SER A 61 22.39 25.86 -12.73
CA SER A 61 23.57 26.70 -12.48
C SER A 61 23.64 27.73 -13.59
N ALA A 62 23.31 28.97 -13.25
CA ALA A 62 23.65 30.16 -14.03
C ALA A 62 25.13 30.52 -13.83
#